data_AF-A0A914Y8U2-F1
#
_entry.id   AF-A0A914Y8U2-F1
#
_cell.length_a   1.000
_cell.length_b   1.000
_cell.length_c   1.000
_cell.angle_alpha   90.00
_cell.angle_beta   90.00
_cell.angle_gamma   90.00
#
_symmetry.space_group_name_H-M   'P 1'
#
loop_
_entity.id
_entity.type
_entity.pdbx_description
1 polymer ?
#
loop_
_entity_poly.entity_id
_entity_poly.type
_entity_poly.pdbx_seq_one_letter_code
_entity_poly.pdbx_strand_id
1 'polypeptide(L)'
;MDGSLEGPMYNNDQHFPIKPWDHNWDFRDPLSLIDPSKYEKADEETRKQMLEKARPTATRNIFLIRHGQYDLKKNDPSTHILTELGREQAALLGKRLSETRRGAVSP
;
A
#
# COMPACT_ATOMS: atom_id res chain seq x y z
N MET A 1 39.53 -9.43 -31.72
CA MET A 1 38.11 -9.10 -31.48
C MET A 1 37.85 -9.41 -30.02
N ASP A 2 38.03 -8.41 -29.17
CA ASP A 2 37.84 -8.46 -27.72
C ASP A 2 36.36 -8.19 -27.40
N GLY A 3 35.64 -9.25 -27.02
CA GLY A 3 34.21 -9.17 -26.71
C GLY A 3 33.93 -8.74 -25.27
N SER A 4 34.40 -7.57 -24.85
CA SER A 4 34.06 -7.00 -23.54
C SER A 4 32.74 -6.22 -23.61
N LEU A 5 31.62 -6.92 -23.52
CA LEU A 5 30.30 -6.34 -23.26
C LEU A 5 30.11 -6.10 -21.76
N GLU A 6 30.88 -5.19 -21.18
CA GLU A 6 30.52 -4.61 -19.88
C GLU A 6 29.81 -3.29 -20.15
N GLY A 7 28.47 -3.36 -20.21
CA GLY A 7 27.64 -2.15 -20.18
C GLY A 7 27.88 -1.40 -18.86
N PRO A 8 27.69 -0.06 -18.83
CA PRO A 8 27.93 0.72 -17.62
C PRO A 8 27.06 0.15 -16.48
N MET A 9 27.71 -0.31 -15.42
CA MET A 9 27.01 -0.66 -14.18
C MET A 9 26.31 0.60 -13.68
N TYR A 10 24.98 0.65 -13.86
CA TYR A 10 24.16 1.70 -13.27
C TYR A 10 24.32 1.61 -11.76
N ASN A 11 25.01 2.60 -11.20
CA ASN A 11 25.20 2.73 -9.77
C ASN A 11 23.87 3.20 -9.18
N ASN A 12 22.98 2.24 -8.87
CA ASN A 12 21.61 2.48 -8.40
C ASN A 12 21.55 3.39 -7.16
N ASP A 13 22.64 3.44 -6.39
CA ASP A 13 22.79 4.22 -5.16
C ASP A 13 22.79 5.74 -5.40
N GLN A 14 23.10 6.22 -6.62
CA GLN A 14 23.10 7.66 -6.93
C GLN A 14 21.71 8.25 -7.14
N HIS A 15 20.73 7.47 -7.60
CA HIS A 15 19.38 7.96 -7.90
C HIS A 15 18.35 7.55 -6.85
N PHE A 16 18.58 6.43 -6.14
CA PHE A 16 17.70 5.94 -5.08
C PHE A 16 18.53 5.61 -3.84
N PRO A 17 19.04 6.62 -3.10
CA PRO A 17 19.79 6.37 -1.89
C PRO A 17 18.94 5.53 -0.92
N ILE A 18 19.46 4.37 -0.53
CA ILE A 18 18.80 3.47 0.44
C ILE A 18 18.80 4.17 1.80
N LYS A 19 17.65 4.72 2.18
CA LYS A 19 17.44 5.32 3.50
C LYS A 19 16.94 4.25 4.48
N PRO A 20 17.22 4.38 5.79
CA PRO A 20 16.52 3.60 6.81
C PRO A 20 15.01 3.76 6.66
N TRP A 21 14.27 2.71 7.02
CA TRP A 21 12.82 2.72 6.98
C TRP A 21 12.23 3.80 7.91
N ASP A 22 11.30 4.60 7.39
CA ASP A 22 10.52 5.54 8.20
C ASP A 22 9.34 4.79 8.83
N HIS A 23 9.43 4.51 10.13
CA HIS A 23 8.38 3.81 10.87
C HIS A 23 7.06 4.59 10.95
N ASN A 24 7.08 5.90 10.71
CA ASN A 24 5.92 6.77 10.75
C ASN A 24 5.57 7.32 9.35
N TRP A 25 5.88 6.59 8.29
CA TRP A 25 5.65 7.00 6.89
C TRP A 25 4.20 7.38 6.56
N ASP A 26 3.23 6.89 7.34
CA ASP A 26 1.80 7.17 7.17
C ASP A 26 1.22 8.12 8.24
N PHE A 27 2.08 8.70 9.09
CA PHE A 27 1.72 9.58 10.20
C PHE A 27 0.73 8.94 11.20
N ARG A 28 0.81 7.63 11.41
CA ARG A 28 -0.04 6.90 12.37
C ARG A 28 0.69 6.29 13.54
N ASP A 29 1.96 6.64 13.75
CA ASP A 29 2.63 6.32 15.01
C ASP A 29 1.82 6.92 16.20
N PRO A 30 1.61 6.17 17.29
CA PRO A 30 0.82 6.64 18.42
C PRO A 30 1.28 7.99 18.99
N LEU A 31 2.58 8.27 19.01
CA LEU A 31 3.11 9.56 19.48
C LEU A 31 2.73 10.72 18.54
N SER A 32 2.60 10.45 17.25
CA SER A 32 2.23 11.45 16.25
C SER A 32 0.74 11.81 16.28
N LEU A 33 -0.09 10.95 16.88
CA LEU A 33 -1.53 11.13 17.00
C LEU A 33 -1.94 11.80 18.32
N ILE A 34 -1.01 11.95 19.27
CA ILE A 34 -1.25 12.57 20.58
C ILE A 34 -0.80 14.03 20.51
N ASP A 35 -1.55 14.92 21.17
CA ASP A 35 -1.16 16.33 21.35
C ASP A 35 0.16 16.44 22.13
N PRO A 36 1.24 17.01 21.55
CA PRO A 36 2.54 17.07 22.20
C PRO A 36 2.52 17.84 23.53
N SER A 37 1.78 18.95 23.60
CA SER A 37 1.69 19.78 24.81
C SER A 37 1.00 19.03 25.95
N LYS A 38 0.04 18.16 25.64
CA LYS A 38 -0.63 17.32 26.65
C LYS A 38 0.25 16.16 27.07
N TYR A 39 0.96 15.54 26.13
CA TYR A 39 1.87 14.42 26.41
C TYR A 39 3.03 14.84 27.32
N GLU A 40 3.65 15.99 27.06
CA GLU A 40 4.76 16.51 27.87
C GLU A 40 4.35 16.83 29.31
N LYS A 41 3.15 17.38 29.52
CA LYS A 41 2.64 17.75 30.85
C LYS A 41 2.10 16.57 31.66
N ALA A 42 1.89 15.41 31.04
CA ALA A 42 1.36 14.22 31.68
C ALA A 42 2.43 13.46 32.48
N ASP A 43 1.99 12.78 33.54
CA ASP A 43 2.78 11.80 34.27
C ASP A 43 2.95 10.49 33.48
N GLU A 44 3.86 9.63 33.93
CA GLU A 44 4.26 8.41 33.22
C GLU A 44 3.08 7.47 32.95
N GLU A 45 2.18 7.30 33.93
CA GLU A 45 1.02 6.42 33.81
C GLU A 45 0.02 6.97 32.79
N THR A 46 -0.26 8.27 32.84
CA THR A 46 -1.12 8.94 31.86
C THR A 46 -0.53 8.86 30.44
N ARG A 47 0.79 9.04 30.27
CA ARG A 47 1.46 8.89 28.96
C ARG A 47 1.28 7.50 28.38
N LYS A 48 1.49 6.46 29.20
CA LYS A 48 1.26 5.06 28.79
C LYS A 48 -0.18 4.84 28.33
N GLN A 49 -1.15 5.36 29.07
CA GLN A 49 -2.57 5.26 28.70
C GLN A 49 -2.90 6.02 27.41
N MET A 50 -2.28 7.18 27.16
CA MET A 50 -2.45 7.93 25.91
C MET A 50 -1.93 7.12 24.71
N LEU A 51 -0.75 6.52 24.83
CA LEU A 51 -0.16 5.68 23.79
C LEU A 51 -1.01 4.44 23.51
N GLU A 52 -1.45 3.75 24.55
CA GLU A 52 -2.33 2.58 24.42
C GLU A 52 -3.65 2.92 23.72
N LYS A 53 -4.22 4.10 23.99
CA LYS A 53 -5.45 4.58 23.31
C LYS A 53 -5.22 4.94 21.85
N ALA A 54 -4.05 5.47 21.51
CA ALA A 54 -3.69 5.83 20.14
C ALA A 54 -3.20 4.62 19.31
N ARG A 55 -2.91 3.49 19.97
CA ARG A 55 -2.40 2.28 19.31
C ARG A 55 -3.45 1.66 18.38
N PRO A 56 -3.09 1.36 17.11
CA PRO A 56 -3.97 0.62 16.21
C PRO A 56 -4.35 -0.74 16.80
N THR A 57 -5.64 -1.07 16.81
CA THR A 57 -6.16 -2.32 17.38
C THR A 57 -6.42 -3.41 16.33
N ALA A 58 -6.29 -3.06 15.04
CA ALA A 58 -6.61 -3.96 13.95
C ALA A 58 -5.64 -3.80 12.78
N THR A 59 -5.38 -4.91 12.10
CA THR A 59 -4.64 -4.94 10.84
C THR A 59 -5.55 -4.57 9.67
N ARG A 60 -5.06 -3.72 8.76
CA ARG A 60 -5.76 -3.34 7.53
C ARG A 60 -5.17 -4.10 6.35
N ASN A 61 -5.95 -5.00 5.76
CA ASN A 61 -5.57 -5.68 4.52
C ASN A 61 -5.99 -4.82 3.33
N ILE A 62 -5.03 -4.29 2.57
CA ILE A 62 -5.27 -3.45 1.40
C ILE A 62 -5.11 -4.30 0.13
N PHE A 63 -6.17 -4.43 -0.65
CA PHE A 63 -6.14 -5.12 -1.94
C PHE A 63 -6.07 -4.10 -3.08
N LEU A 64 -4.91 -4.03 -3.75
CA LEU A 64 -4.73 -3.19 -4.93
C LEU A 64 -5.04 -4.01 -6.18
N ILE A 65 -6.08 -3.60 -6.90
CA ILE A 65 -6.59 -4.30 -8.08
C ILE A 65 -6.40 -3.39 -9.30
N ARG A 66 -5.71 -3.90 -10.31
CA ARG A 66 -5.66 -3.25 -11.62
C ARG A 66 -6.99 -3.49 -12.36
N HIS A 67 -7.43 -2.48 -13.12
CA HIS A 67 -8.58 -2.60 -14.00
C HIS A 67 -8.41 -3.76 -15.01
N GLY A 68 -9.52 -4.32 -15.49
CA GLY A 68 -9.52 -5.27 -16.60
C GLY A 68 -9.13 -4.63 -17.94
N GLN A 69 -8.96 -5.44 -18.97
CA GLN A 69 -8.62 -4.95 -20.31
C GLN A 69 -9.71 -4.02 -20.87
N TYR A 70 -9.31 -2.85 -21.34
CA TYR A 70 -10.21 -1.83 -21.90
C TYR A 70 -9.71 -1.32 -23.25
N ASP A 71 -10.62 -0.71 -24.00
CA ASP A 71 -10.31 -0.17 -25.33
C ASP A 71 -9.59 1.19 -25.23
N LEU A 72 -8.31 1.19 -25.59
CA LEU A 72 -7.45 2.38 -25.65
C LEU A 72 -7.48 3.11 -27.00
N LYS A 73 -8.14 2.53 -28.01
CA LYS A 73 -8.06 3.00 -29.41
C LYS A 73 -8.78 4.32 -29.67
N LYS A 74 -9.61 4.78 -28.74
CA LYS A 74 -10.41 5.99 -28.90
C LYS A 74 -9.75 7.13 -28.13
N ASN A 75 -9.62 8.28 -28.78
CA ASN A 75 -9.01 9.48 -28.19
C ASN A 75 -9.88 10.12 -27.10
N ASP A 76 -11.15 9.74 -27.01
CA ASP A 76 -12.06 10.20 -25.96
C ASP A 76 -12.05 9.23 -24.76
N PRO A 77 -11.57 9.65 -23.58
CA PRO A 77 -11.58 8.83 -22.36
C PRO A 77 -12.97 8.33 -21.95
N SER A 78 -14.05 9.03 -22.31
CA SER A 78 -15.43 8.61 -22.02
C SER A 78 -15.80 7.28 -22.68
N THR A 79 -15.01 6.88 -23.69
CA THR A 79 -15.22 5.67 -24.49
C THR A 79 -14.26 4.54 -24.15
N HIS A 80 -13.39 4.71 -23.13
CA HIS A 80 -12.47 3.71 -22.59
C HIS A 80 -13.23 2.68 -21.74
N ILE A 81 -14.06 1.89 -22.40
CA ILE A 81 -14.85 0.84 -21.77
C ILE A 81 -14.08 -0.48 -21.73
N LEU A 82 -14.43 -1.33 -20.76
CA LEU A 82 -13.92 -2.70 -20.71
C LEU A 82 -14.28 -3.43 -22.00
N THR A 83 -13.29 -4.12 -22.55
CA THR A 83 -13.50 -5.13 -23.59
C THR A 83 -14.32 -6.30 -23.02
N GLU A 84 -14.79 -7.20 -23.88
CA GLU A 84 -15.44 -8.44 -23.43
C GLU A 84 -14.53 -9.26 -22.50
N LEU A 85 -13.28 -9.46 -22.92
CA LEU A 85 -12.25 -10.09 -22.08
C LEU A 85 -12.03 -9.34 -20.76
N GLY A 86 -12.02 -8.01 -20.78
CA GLY A 86 -11.89 -7.20 -19.56
C GLY A 86 -13.05 -7.39 -18.58
N ARG A 87 -14.27 -7.60 -19.07
CA ARG A 87 -15.43 -7.92 -18.24
C ARG A 87 -15.33 -9.31 -17.63
N GLU A 88 -14.88 -10.30 -18.39
CA GLU A 88 -14.62 -11.65 -17.88
C GLU A 88 -13.55 -11.65 -16.78
N GLN A 89 -12.44 -10.92 -16.99
CA GLN A 89 -11.39 -10.73 -15.99
C GLN A 89 -11.96 -10.15 -14.69
N ALA A 90 -12.80 -9.10 -14.79
CA ALA A 90 -13.44 -8.50 -13.63
C ALA A 90 -14.38 -9.47 -12.91
N ALA A 91 -15.14 -10.28 -13.66
CA ALA A 91 -16.05 -11.28 -13.09
C ALA A 91 -15.29 -12.40 -12.36
N LEU A 92 -14.23 -12.94 -12.96
CA LEU A 92 -13.38 -13.97 -12.35
C LEU A 92 -12.68 -13.45 -11.09
N LEU A 93 -12.17 -12.22 -11.13
CA LEU A 93 -11.59 -11.57 -9.95
C LEU A 93 -12.63 -11.40 -8.84
N GLY A 94 -13.84 -10.95 -9.17
CA GLY A 94 -14.94 -10.83 -8.20
C GLY A 94 -15.28 -12.16 -7.53
N LYS A 95 -15.33 -13.25 -8.32
CA LYS A 95 -15.50 -14.61 -7.79
C LYS A 95 -14.38 -14.96 -6.81
N ARG A 96 -13.12 -14.73 -7.18
CA ARG A 96 -11.95 -15.00 -6.33
C ARG A 96 -11.99 -14.22 -5.01
N LEU A 97 -12.31 -12.93 -5.03
CA LEU A 97 -12.42 -12.11 -3.82
C LEU A 97 -13.53 -12.61 -2.88
N SER A 98 -14.66 -13.06 -3.47
CA SER A 98 -15.78 -13.62 -2.69
C SER A 98 -15.42 -14.94 -1.99
N GLU A 99 -14.54 -15.74 -2.59
CA GLU A 99 -14.04 -16.99 -2.03
C GLU A 99 -13.03 -16.72 -0.92
N THR A 100 -12.13 -15.76 -1.12
CA THR A 100 -11.14 -15.34 -0.10
C THR A 100 -11.83 -14.90 1.20
N ARG A 101 -12.96 -14.17 1.11
CA ARG A 101 -13.74 -13.78 2.30
C ARG A 101 -14.32 -14.99 3.06
N ARG A 102 -14.66 -16.07 2.36
CA ARG A 102 -15.26 -17.27 2.95
C ARG A 102 -14.22 -18.22 3.58
N GLY A 103 -12.97 -18.21 3.09
CA GLY A 103 -11.87 -19.00 3.65
C GLY A 103 -11.17 -18.40 4.88
N ALA A 104 -11.47 -17.14 5.23
CA ALA A 104 -10.88 -16.46 6.39
C ALA A 104 -11.61 -16.74 7.73
N VAL A 105 -12.63 -17.60 7.73
CA VAL A 105 -13.24 -18.11 8.96
C VAL A 105 -12.64 -19.49 9.22
N SER A 106 -11.59 -19.54 10.02
CA SER A 106 -11.07 -20.74 10.69
C SER A 106 -10.57 -20.30 12.07
N PRO A 107 -10.78 -21.16 13.10
CA PRO A 107 -10.97 -20.79 14.51
C PRO A 107 -9.76 -20.16 15.20
#